data_AF-A0A9E3LM72-F1
#
_entry.id   AF-A0A9E3LM72-F1
#
_cell.length_a   1.000
_cell.length_b   1.000
_cell.length_c   1.000
_cell.angle_alpha   90.00
_cell.angle_beta   90.00
_cell.angle_gamma   90.00
#
_symmetry.space_group_name_H-M   'P 1'
#
loop_
_entity.id
_entity.type
_entity.pdbx_description
1 polymer ?
#
loop_
_entity_poly.entity_id
_entity_poly.type
_entity_poly.pdbx_seq_one_letter_code
_entity_poly.pdbx_strand_id
1 'polypeptide(L)' 'AGGTYKKDETDEYATVGRNDPCPCGSGQKFKRCHGA' A
#
# COMPACT_ATOMS: atom_id res chain seq x y z
N ALA A 1 22.04 -12.06 -13.40
CA ALA A 1 21.19 -12.73 -12.41
C ALA A 1 20.49 -11.66 -11.57
N GLY A 2 19.15 -11.71 -11.48
CA GLY A 2 18.32 -11.09 -10.44
C GLY A 2 18.35 -9.56 -10.33
N GLY A 3 17.37 -8.88 -10.92
CA GLY A 3 17.14 -7.45 -10.69
C GLY A 3 16.87 -7.17 -9.22
N THR A 4 17.68 -6.30 -8.62
CA THR A 4 17.42 -5.75 -7.30
C THR A 4 16.28 -4.76 -7.44
N TYR A 5 15.08 -5.19 -7.04
CA TYR A 5 13.93 -4.32 -6.87
C TYR A 5 14.34 -3.21 -5.91
N LYS A 6 14.50 -1.99 -6.43
CA LYS A 6 14.56 -0.80 -5.58
C LYS A 6 13.13 -0.61 -5.10
N LYS A 7 12.83 -1.17 -3.93
CA LYS A 7 11.61 -0.83 -3.20
C LYS A 7 11.83 0.61 -2.76
N ASP A 8 11.27 1.50 -3.55
CA ASP A 8 11.17 2.92 -3.30
C ASP A 8 10.82 3.15 -1.83
N GLU A 9 11.61 4.01 -1.18
CA GLU A 9 11.52 4.37 0.22
C GLU A 9 10.25 5.18 0.55
N THR A 10 9.33 5.26 -0.42
CA THR A 10 8.15 6.11 -0.47
C THR A 10 6.90 5.30 -0.76
N ASP A 11 6.77 4.08 -0.21
CA ASP A 11 5.46 3.46 -0.07
C ASP A 11 4.65 4.38 0.86
N GLU A 12 3.92 5.34 0.28
CA GLU A 12 3.02 6.29 0.97
C GLU A 12 1.97 5.56 1.82
N TYR A 13 1.83 4.24 1.60
CA TYR A 13 0.91 3.34 2.28
C TYR A 13 1.61 2.25 3.11
N ALA A 14 2.93 2.33 3.32
CA ALA A 14 3.70 1.34 4.09
C ALA A 14 3.21 1.19 5.54
N THR A 15 2.75 2.28 6.14
CA THR A 15 2.25 2.34 7.52
C THR A 15 0.76 2.04 7.64
N VAL A 16 0.03 1.94 6.53
CA VAL A 16 -1.42 1.72 6.53
C VAL A 16 -1.70 0.25 6.78
N GLY A 17 -2.41 -0.04 7.86
CA GLY A 17 -2.85 -1.39 8.16
C GLY A 17 -3.82 -1.89 7.09
N ARG A 18 -3.69 -3.17 6.72
CA ARG A 18 -4.56 -3.83 5.71
C ARG A 18 -6.06 -3.69 6.02
N ASN A 19 -6.46 -3.51 7.28
CA ASN A 19 -7.86 -3.34 7.66
C ASN A 19 -8.31 -1.88 7.81
N ASP A 20 -7.38 -0.91 7.82
CA ASP A 20 -7.69 0.51 7.97
C ASP A 20 -8.42 1.05 6.74
N PRO A 21 -9.18 2.16 6.86
CA PRO A 21 -9.73 2.84 5.71
C PRO A 21 -8.63 3.27 4.74
N CYS A 22 -8.88 3.08 3.44
CA CYS A 22 -7.90 3.37 2.41
C CYS A 22 -7.69 4.89 2.30
N PRO A 23 -6.45 5.38 2.40
CA PRO A 23 -6.12 6.82 2.38
C PRO A 23 -6.42 7.51 1.05
N CYS A 24 -6.73 6.76 -0.02
CA CYS A 24 -7.20 7.32 -1.30
C CYS A 24 -8.62 7.91 -1.24
N GLY A 25 -9.33 7.82 -0.11
CA GLY A 25 -10.67 8.38 0.06
C GLY A 25 -11.81 7.53 -0.53
N SER A 26 -11.53 6.29 -0.93
CA SER A 26 -12.56 5.41 -1.52
C SER A 26 -13.59 4.88 -0.53
N GLY A 27 -13.39 5.10 0.78
CA GLY A 27 -14.23 4.55 1.86
C GLY A 27 -14.09 3.04 2.06
N GLN A 28 -13.28 2.36 1.25
CA GLN A 28 -13.02 0.92 1.36
C GLN A 28 -11.82 0.65 2.27
N LYS A 29 -11.72 -0.56 2.83
CA LYS A 29 -10.53 -0.99 3.60
C LYS A 29 -9.31 -1.07 2.68
N PHE A 30 -8.12 -0.77 3.20
CA PHE A 30 -6.87 -0.76 2.44
C PHE A 30 -6.66 -2.07 1.67
N LYS A 31 -6.88 -3.23 2.31
CA LYS A 31 -6.79 -4.56 1.67
C LYS A 31 -7.78 -4.85 0.53
N ARG A 32 -8.80 -4.00 0.34
CA ARG A 32 -9.81 -4.11 -0.71
C ARG A 32 -9.65 -3.03 -1.78
N CYS A 33 -8.59 -2.24 -1.68
CA CYS A 33 -8.33 -1.12 -2.57
C CYS A 33 -6.86 -1.16 -3.01
N HIS A 34 -5.99 -0.30 -2.46
CA HIS A 34 -4.58 -0.20 -2.84
C HIS A 34 -3.65 -1.20 -2.13
N GLY A 35 -4.14 -1.88 -1.09
CA GLY A 35 -3.45 -2.97 -0.41
C GLY A 35 -3.86 -4.33 -0.95
N ALA A 36 -4.09 -4.47 -2.26
CA ALA A 36 -4.19 -5.78 -2.92
C ALA A 36 -2.78 -6.36 -3.09
#